data_AF-A0A3N5SH52-F1
#
_entry.id   AF-A0A3N5SH52-F1
#
_cell.length_a   1.000
_cell.length_b   1.000
_cell.length_c   1.000
_cell.angle_alpha   90.00
_cell.angle_beta   90.00
_cell.angle_gamma   90.00
#
_symmetry.space_group_name_H-M   'P 1'
#
loop_
_entity.id
_entity.type
_entity.pdbx_description
1 polymer ?
#
loop_
_entity_poly.entity_id
_entity_poly.type
_entity_poly.pdbx_seq_one_letter_code
_entity_poly.pdbx_strand_id
1 'polypeptide(L)' 'MALAHWKKLTSLELFRNPWWTYRMDTVELPGGSEGEYHYVHTGGSVMLVPVRSDGNILLVRQFRYLDGRVSLEFPA' A
#
# COMPACT_ATOMS: atom_id res chain seq x y z
N MET A 1 -9.79 -26.84 4.79
CA MET A 1 -8.47 -26.67 5.41
C MET A 1 -8.32 -25.21 5.78
N ALA A 2 -8.00 -24.89 7.04
CA ALA A 2 -7.69 -23.51 7.41
C ALA A 2 -6.32 -23.16 6.83
N LEU A 3 -6.20 -22.00 6.19
CA LEU A 3 -4.90 -21.49 5.75
C LEU A 3 -4.06 -21.21 6.99
N ALA A 4 -2.88 -21.83 7.08
CA ALA A 4 -1.97 -21.57 8.18
C ALA A 4 -1.47 -20.12 8.10
N HIS A 5 -1.54 -19.40 9.22
CA HIS A 5 -1.17 -17.99 9.29
C HIS A 5 0.32 -17.83 9.59
N TRP A 6 0.92 -16.80 9.03
CA TRP A 6 2.27 -16.39 9.41
C TRP A 6 2.22 -15.72 10.77
N LYS A 7 3.22 -15.96 11.61
CA LYS A 7 3.33 -15.34 12.93
C LYS A 7 4.45 -14.32 12.90
N LYS A 8 4.12 -13.05 13.16
CA LYS A 8 5.13 -12.01 13.34
C LYS A 8 5.89 -12.23 14.64
N LEU A 9 7.21 -12.29 14.55
CA LEU A 9 8.13 -12.43 15.68
C LEU A 9 8.65 -11.07 16.13
N THR A 10 9.18 -10.28 15.20
CA THR A 10 9.73 -8.93 15.46
C THR A 10 9.34 -7.97 14.34
N SER A 11 9.53 -6.67 14.59
CA SER A 11 9.29 -5.61 13.62
C SER A 11 10.36 -4.54 13.78
N LEU A 12 11.02 -4.20 12.68
CA LEU A 12 12.07 -3.18 12.62
C LEU A 12 11.66 -2.08 11.65
N GLU A 13 11.87 -0.83 12.07
CA GLU A 13 11.83 0.33 11.18
C GLU A 13 13.23 0.53 10.60
N LEU A 14 13.36 0.29 9.30
CA LEU A 14 14.65 0.40 8.61
C LEU A 14 14.92 1.83 8.11
N PHE A 15 13.85 2.56 7.77
CA PHE A 15 13.96 3.95 7.31
C PHE A 15 12.62 4.69 7.44
N ARG A 16 12.68 6.00 7.67
CA ARG A 16 11.50 6.87 7.72
C ARG A 16 11.77 8.19 7.01
N ASN A 17 10.77 8.63 6.25
CA ASN A 17 10.69 9.98 5.71
C ASN A 17 9.31 10.61 6.03
N PRO A 18 9.05 11.86 5.62
CA PRO A 18 7.77 12.51 5.91
C PRO A 18 6.52 11.85 5.31
N TRP A 19 6.67 10.99 4.30
CA TRP A 19 5.55 10.39 3.56
C TRP A 19 5.26 8.94 3.95
N TRP A 20 6.29 8.17 4.30
CA TRP A 20 6.15 6.74 4.60
C TRP A 20 7.28 6.19 5.48
N THR A 21 7.07 4.97 5.99
CA THR A 21 8.04 4.23 6.80
C THR A 21 8.33 2.86 6.17
N TYR A 22 9.60 2.53 5.95
CA TYR A 22 10.01 1.20 5.52
C TYR A 22 10.25 0.29 6.72
N ARG A 23 9.59 -0.86 6.72
CA ARG A 23 9.62 -1.83 7.81
C ARG A 23 10.01 -3.22 7.31
N MET A 24 10.65 -3.95 8.19
CA MET A 24 10.95 -5.36 8.03
C MET A 24 10.49 -6.12 9.26
N ASP A 25 9.61 -7.09 9.05
CA ASP A 25 9.18 -8.01 10.10
C ASP A 25 9.94 -9.32 9.97
N THR A 26 10.43 -9.89 11.08
CA THR A 26 10.78 -11.32 11.11
C THR A 26 9.51 -12.12 11.34
N VAL A 27 9.26 -13.13 10.53
CA VAL A 27 8.05 -13.95 10.54
C VAL A 27 8.38 -15.43 10.61
N GLU A 28 7.56 -16.18 11.35
CA GLU A 28 7.55 -17.65 11.33
C GLU A 28 6.50 -18.10 10.31
N LEU A 29 6.96 -18.88 9.33
CA LEU A 29 6.12 -19.44 8.26
C LEU A 29 5.38 -20.69 8.73
N PRO A 30 4.29 -21.08 8.05
CA PRO A 30 3.68 -22.39 8.22
C PRO A 30 4.71 -23.51 7.99
N GLY A 31 5.12 -24.18 9.07
CA GLY A 31 6.21 -25.15 9.06
C GLY A 31 7.36 -24.82 10.01
N GLY A 32 7.33 -23.66 10.67
CA GLY A 32 8.27 -23.30 11.74
C GLY A 32 9.59 -22.67 11.26
N SER A 33 9.78 -22.52 9.96
CA SER A 33 10.94 -21.78 9.42
C SER A 33 10.75 -20.28 9.54
N GLU A 34 11.82 -19.55 9.86
CA GLU A 34 11.80 -18.08 9.90
C GLU A 34 12.12 -17.45 8.54
N GLY A 35 11.62 -16.24 8.31
CA GLY A 35 11.92 -15.41 7.15
C GLY A 35 11.71 -13.93 7.43
N GLU A 36 12.10 -13.10 6.46
CA GLU A 36 11.91 -11.65 6.51
C GLU A 36 10.76 -11.21 5.60
N TYR A 37 9.94 -10.28 6.07
CA TYR A 37 8.88 -9.65 5.29
C TYR A 37 9.06 -8.13 5.26
N HIS A 38 9.31 -7.59 4.08
CA HIS A 38 9.62 -6.17 3.86
C HIS A 38 8.41 -5.43 3.29
N TYR A 39 8.09 -4.26 3.84
CA TYR A 39 6.95 -3.45 3.39
C TYR A 39 7.11 -1.96 3.68
N VAL A 40 6.43 -1.14 2.88
CA VAL A 40 6.27 0.30 3.13
C VAL A 40 4.93 0.53 3.82
N HIS A 41 4.98 1.12 5.00
CA HIS A 41 3.80 1.57 5.75
C HIS A 41 3.49 3.03 5.42
N THR A 42 2.26 3.29 4.99
CA THR A 42 1.72 4.62 4.68
C THR A 42 0.50 4.89 5.56
N GLY A 43 0.02 6.13 5.59
CA GLY A 43 -1.20 6.51 6.30
C GLY A 43 -2.50 5.96 5.69
N GLY A 44 -2.41 5.16 4.61
CA GLY A 44 -3.57 4.76 3.80
C GLY A 44 -4.01 5.84 2.82
N SER A 45 -4.99 5.50 1.98
CA SER A 45 -5.61 6.42 1.03
C SER A 45 -7.07 6.08 0.83
N VAL A 46 -7.83 7.04 0.32
CA VAL A 46 -9.22 6.86 -0.12
C VAL A 46 -9.30 7.20 -1.60
N MET A 47 -10.25 6.61 -2.31
CA MET A 47 -10.53 6.95 -3.70
C MET A 47 -12.01 7.23 -3.83
N LEU A 48 -12.36 8.32 -4.51
CA LEU A 48 -13.74 8.71 -4.75
C LEU A 48 -14.14 8.33 -6.18
N VAL A 49 -15.38 7.85 -6.35
CA VAL A 49 -15.99 7.64 -7.66
C VAL A 49 -17.17 8.61 -7.79
N PRO A 50 -16.93 9.86 -8.23
CA PRO A 50 -18.00 10.86 -8.27
C PRO A 50 -18.84 10.67 -9.53
N VAL A 51 -20.13 10.43 -9.33
CA VAL A 51 -21.12 10.29 -10.41
C VAL A 51 -21.95 11.56 -10.48
N ARG A 52 -21.97 12.19 -11.66
CA ARG A 52 -22.75 13.39 -11.93
C ARG A 52 -24.21 13.03 -12.23
N SER A 53 -25.11 14.02 -12.16
CA SER A 53 -26.54 13.83 -12.44
C SER A 53 -26.85 13.37 -13.87
N ASP A 54 -25.94 13.58 -14.81
CA ASP A 54 -26.00 13.11 -16.19
C ASP A 54 -25.39 11.69 -16.38
N GLY A 55 -24.97 11.05 -15.30
CA GLY A 55 -24.33 9.73 -15.31
C GLY A 55 -22.83 9.74 -15.61
N ASN A 56 -22.23 10.91 -15.92
CA ASN A 56 -20.81 10.99 -16.20
C ASN A 56 -19.96 10.87 -14.92
N ILE A 57 -18.77 10.31 -15.06
CA ILE A 57 -17.81 10.12 -13.97
C ILE A 57 -16.77 11.24 -13.99
N LEU A 58 -16.51 11.85 -12.83
CA LEU A 58 -15.47 12.86 -12.70
C LEU A 58 -14.10 12.20 -12.48
N LEU A 59 -13.12 12.63 -13.29
CA LEU A 59 -11.72 12.24 -13.21
C LEU A 59 -10.82 13.47 -13.14
N VAL A 60 -9.60 13.29 -12.63
CA VAL A 60 -8.54 14.31 -12.60
C VAL A 60 -7.41 13.93 -13.54
N ARG A 61 -6.75 14.93 -14.13
CA ARG A 61 -5.46 14.76 -14.82
C ARG A 61 -4.36 15.16 -13.84
N GLN A 62 -3.54 14.19 -13.44
CA GLN A 62 -2.48 14.40 -12.47
C GLN A 62 -1.13 13.95 -13.05
N PHE A 63 -0.11 14.79 -12.94
CA PHE A 63 1.25 14.37 -13.29
C PHE A 63 1.80 13.45 -12.20
N ARG A 64 2.18 12.23 -12.58
CA ARG A 64 2.81 11.24 -11.69
C ARG A 64 4.30 11.23 -11.94
N TYR A 65 5.07 11.83 -11.02
CA TYR A 65 6.52 11.96 -11.12
C TYR A 65 7.23 10.61 -11.35
N LEU A 66 6.84 9.56 -10.61
CA LEU A 66 7.46 8.23 -10.73
C LEU A 66 7.22 7.57 -12.09
N ASP A 67 6.11 7.89 -12.75
CA ASP A 67 5.77 7.36 -14.08
C ASP A 67 6.17 8.33 -15.21
N GLY A 68 6.65 9.54 -14.87
CA GLY A 68 7.03 10.58 -15.83
C GLY A 68 5.91 11.03 -16.76
N ARG A 69 4.63 10.84 -16.41
CA ARG A 69 3.49 11.10 -17.31
C ARG A 69 2.29 11.70 -16.59
N VAL A 70 1.38 12.28 -17.37
CA VAL A 70 0.05 12.67 -16.90
C VAL A 70 -0.86 11.44 -16.92
N SER A 71 -1.41 11.10 -15.76
CA SER A 71 -2.38 10.03 -15.57
C SER A 71 -3.79 10.61 -15.46
N LEU A 72 -4.77 9.89 -15.99
CA LEU A 72 -6.19 10.17 -15.80
C LEU A 72 -6.71 9.25 -14.70
N GLU A 73 -7.17 9.82 -13.58
CA GLU A 73 -7.42 9.08 -12.35
C GLU A 73 -8.69 9.54 -11.64
N PHE A 74 -9.18 8.70 -10.72
CA PHE A 74 -10.15 9.13 -9.73
C PHE A 74 -9.52 10.09 -8.72
N PRO A 75 -10.28 11.05 -8.16
CA PRO A 75 -9.82 11.82 -7.02
C PRO A 75 -9.47 10.86 -5.86
N ALA A 76 -8.24 10.99 -5.34
CA ALA A 76 -7.68 10.15 -4.29
C ALA A 76 -6.62 10.92 -3.49
#